data_AF-A0A1A9HTR2-F1
#
_entry.id   AF-A0A1A9HTR2-F1
#
_cell.length_a   1.000
_cell.length_b   1.000
_cell.length_c   1.000
_cell.angle_alpha   90.00
_cell.angle_beta   90.00
_cell.angle_gamma   90.00
#
_symmetry.space_group_name_H-M   'P 1'
#
loop_
_entity.id
_entity.type
_entity.pdbx_description
1 polymer ?
#
loop_
_entity_poly.entity_id
_entity_poly.type
_entity_poly.pdbx_seq_one_letter_code
_entity_poly.pdbx_strand_id
1 'polypeptide(L)'
;MTLSLNGQDLDVDAIEQLTQQLDGVPTREWLELWINVEDGPSLCMLKGGRAAFLMFLRFPGDDGFVSGGDAGAEGTAQFRLGNGQVDEYPRAWCIDVDLCCKAVAQFFVNGGERPDLIAWRRDDGDTSVDASRAA
;
A
#
# COMPACT_ATOMS: atom_id res chain seq x y z
N MET A 1 11.28 -5.75 -13.19
CA MET A 1 10.64 -4.98 -12.10
C MET A 1 11.71 -4.69 -11.06
N THR A 2 11.56 -3.63 -10.29
CA THR A 2 12.39 -3.37 -9.12
C THR A 2 11.54 -3.40 -7.86
N LEU A 3 12.13 -3.88 -6.77
CA LEU A 3 11.49 -3.89 -5.46
C LEU A 3 12.34 -3.08 -4.49
N SER A 4 11.72 -2.21 -3.70
CA SER A 4 12.40 -1.54 -2.59
C SER A 4 11.62 -1.73 -1.30
N LEU A 5 12.35 -1.86 -0.20
CA LEU A 5 11.82 -2.04 1.14
C LEU A 5 12.45 -1.00 2.06
N ASN A 6 11.63 -0.11 2.62
CA ASN A 6 12.04 1.02 3.45
C ASN A 6 13.14 1.86 2.78
N GLY A 7 13.02 2.07 1.46
CA GLY A 7 13.99 2.82 0.66
C GLY A 7 15.29 2.08 0.33
N GLN A 8 15.36 0.77 0.56
CA GLN A 8 16.48 -0.08 0.14
C GLN A 8 16.05 -1.00 -0.98
N ASP A 9 16.75 -0.96 -2.11
CA ASP A 9 16.48 -1.85 -3.24
C ASP A 9 16.82 -3.30 -2.87
N LEU A 10 15.94 -4.21 -3.25
CA LEU A 10 16.08 -5.65 -3.05
C LEU A 10 16.18 -6.34 -4.41
N ASP A 11 17.08 -7.33 -4.47
CA ASP A 11 17.25 -8.22 -5.61
C ASP A 11 16.21 -9.36 -5.52
N VAL A 12 15.06 -9.15 -6.16
CA VAL A 12 13.90 -10.06 -6.13
C VAL A 12 13.43 -10.33 -7.55
N ASP A 13 13.75 -11.52 -8.04
CA ASP A 13 13.48 -11.98 -9.40
C ASP A 13 12.42 -13.08 -9.45
N ALA A 14 12.07 -13.65 -8.30
CA ALA A 14 11.16 -14.79 -8.18
C ALA A 14 10.13 -14.59 -7.05
N ILE A 15 8.96 -15.21 -7.22
CA ILE A 15 7.86 -15.10 -6.25
C ILE A 15 8.24 -15.65 -4.88
N GLU A 16 9.08 -16.69 -4.82
CA GLU A 16 9.54 -17.27 -3.56
C GLU A 16 10.35 -16.28 -2.73
N GLN A 17 11.17 -15.44 -3.38
CA GLN A 17 11.95 -14.39 -2.70
C GLN A 17 11.02 -13.29 -2.20
N LEU A 18 10.01 -12.89 -2.99
CA LEU A 18 9.00 -11.95 -2.55
C LEU A 18 8.21 -12.50 -1.34
N THR A 19 7.77 -13.76 -1.40
CA THR A 19 7.05 -14.40 -0.30
C THR A 19 7.88 -14.39 0.99
N GLN A 20 9.18 -14.68 0.92
CA GLN A 20 10.06 -14.58 2.09
C GLN A 20 10.10 -13.18 2.70
N GLN A 21 10.06 -12.12 1.89
CA GLN A 21 9.94 -10.75 2.40
C GLN A 21 8.58 -10.51 3.05
N LEU A 22 7.50 -11.00 2.42
CA LEU A 22 6.12 -10.83 2.88
C LEU A 22 5.82 -11.61 4.17
N ASP A 23 6.43 -12.78 4.39
CA ASP A 23 6.23 -13.59 5.60
C ASP A 23 6.62 -12.84 6.88
N GLY A 24 7.59 -11.93 6.80
CA GLY A 24 8.02 -11.09 7.92
C GLY A 24 7.16 -9.84 8.15
N VAL A 25 6.24 -9.53 7.24
CA VAL A 25 5.46 -8.29 7.28
C VAL A 25 4.54 -8.20 8.50
N PRO A 26 3.75 -9.22 8.88
CA PRO A 26 2.82 -9.13 10.00
C PRO A 26 3.48 -8.70 11.32
N THR A 27 4.73 -9.13 11.56
CA THR A 27 5.49 -8.86 12.79
C THR A 27 6.20 -7.50 12.82
N ARG A 28 6.27 -6.78 11.70
CA ARG A 28 6.94 -5.46 11.66
C ARG A 28 6.02 -4.36 12.21
N GLU A 29 6.54 -3.43 12.98
CA GLU A 29 5.72 -2.27 13.43
C GLU A 29 5.34 -1.35 12.26
N TRP A 30 6.26 -1.16 11.33
CA TRP A 30 6.04 -0.34 10.14
C TRP A 30 6.82 -0.89 8.95
N LEU A 31 6.35 -0.58 7.76
CA LEU A 31 7.06 -0.87 6.51
C LEU A 31 6.55 0.05 5.39
N GLU A 32 7.44 0.34 4.45
CA GLU A 32 7.12 0.85 3.12
C GLU A 32 7.74 -0.10 2.10
N LEU A 33 6.95 -0.62 1.18
CA LEU A 33 7.41 -1.47 0.09
C LEU A 33 6.92 -0.91 -1.23
N TRP A 34 7.83 -0.81 -2.21
CA TRP A 34 7.49 -0.44 -3.57
C TRP A 34 7.85 -1.58 -4.52
N ILE A 35 6.96 -1.86 -5.48
CA ILE A 35 7.26 -2.67 -6.66
C ILE A 35 7.01 -1.79 -7.88
N ASN A 36 8.02 -1.63 -8.74
CA ASN A 36 7.94 -0.82 -9.94
C ASN A 36 8.16 -1.69 -11.18
N VAL A 37 7.24 -1.59 -12.15
CA VAL A 37 7.46 -2.08 -13.51
C VAL A 37 8.18 -0.99 -14.29
N GLU A 38 9.22 -1.36 -15.04
CA GLU A 38 9.97 -0.43 -15.89
C GLU A 38 9.03 0.26 -16.89
N ASP A 39 9.03 1.59 -16.90
CA ASP A 39 8.14 2.46 -17.68
C ASP A 39 6.63 2.16 -17.53
N GLY A 40 6.25 1.47 -16.45
CA GLY A 40 4.92 0.90 -16.27
C GLY A 40 4.29 1.24 -14.93
N PRO A 41 3.38 0.37 -14.45
CA PRO A 41 2.71 0.58 -13.17
C PRO A 41 3.62 0.37 -11.97
N SER A 42 3.25 1.01 -10.87
CA SER A 42 3.88 0.84 -9.56
C SER A 42 2.84 0.49 -8.51
N LEU A 43 3.24 -0.31 -7.53
CA LEU A 43 2.45 -0.61 -6.34
C LEU A 43 3.27 -0.26 -5.09
N CYS A 44 2.70 0.57 -4.24
CA CYS A 44 3.21 0.89 -2.92
C CYS A 44 2.36 0.22 -1.84
N MET A 45 3.02 -0.42 -0.88
CA MET A 45 2.45 -0.93 0.36
C MET A 45 3.00 -0.16 1.55
N LEU A 46 2.09 0.34 2.37
CA LEU A 46 2.41 0.91 3.68
C LEU A 46 1.83 0.04 4.79
N LYS A 47 2.59 -0.14 5.87
CA LYS A 47 2.11 -0.77 7.11
C LYS A 47 2.41 0.14 8.30
N GLY A 48 1.41 0.27 9.17
CA GLY A 48 1.51 0.96 10.45
C GLY A 48 0.73 0.21 11.52
N GLY A 49 1.44 -0.42 12.46
CA GLY A 49 0.84 -1.32 13.45
C GLY A 49 0.04 -2.44 12.78
N ARG A 50 -1.28 -2.45 12.98
CA ARG A 50 -2.20 -3.45 12.37
C ARG A 50 -2.89 -2.98 11.09
N ALA A 51 -2.65 -1.75 10.65
CA ALA A 51 -3.24 -1.21 9.43
C ALA A 51 -2.27 -1.38 8.24
N ALA A 52 -2.80 -1.73 7.09
CA ALA A 52 -2.08 -1.72 5.83
C ALA A 52 -2.83 -0.89 4.79
N PHE A 53 -2.09 -0.29 3.87
CA PHE A 53 -2.60 0.57 2.81
C PHE A 53 -1.87 0.24 1.52
N LEU A 54 -2.60 0.25 0.40
CA LEU A 54 -2.01 0.12 -0.94
C LEU A 54 -2.29 1.35 -1.77
N MET A 55 -1.29 1.74 -2.56
CA MET A 55 -1.43 2.72 -3.63
C MET A 55 -0.91 2.12 -4.92
N PHE A 56 -1.71 2.19 -5.98
CA PHE A 56 -1.40 1.72 -7.32
C PHE A 56 -1.36 2.89 -8.29
N LEU A 57 -0.26 3.01 -9.02
CA LEU A 57 -0.02 4.04 -10.03
C LEU A 57 0.07 3.34 -11.39
N ARG A 58 -0.66 3.80 -12.40
CA ARG A 58 -0.63 3.18 -13.74
C ARG A 58 0.62 3.52 -14.54
N PHE A 59 1.18 4.70 -14.29
CA PHE A 59 2.36 5.26 -14.94
C PHE A 59 2.94 6.39 -14.07
N PRO A 60 4.18 6.85 -14.31
CA PRO A 60 4.77 7.96 -13.56
C PRO A 60 3.92 9.25 -13.65
N GLY A 61 3.55 9.80 -12.50
CA GLY A 61 2.71 10.99 -12.39
C GLY A 61 1.20 10.74 -12.46
N ASP A 62 0.75 9.48 -12.42
CA ASP A 62 -0.67 9.14 -12.22
C ASP A 62 -1.16 9.58 -10.84
N ASP A 63 -2.40 10.10 -10.75
CA ASP A 63 -3.04 10.43 -9.46
C ASP A 63 -3.24 9.18 -8.60
N GLY A 64 -3.33 8.01 -9.26
CA GLY A 64 -3.33 6.73 -8.60
C GLY A 64 -4.68 6.26 -8.08
N PHE A 65 -4.63 5.07 -7.52
CA PHE A 65 -5.74 4.42 -6.82
C PHE A 65 -5.23 3.94 -5.48
N VAL A 66 -6.05 4.04 -4.45
CA VAL A 66 -5.73 3.56 -3.11
C VAL A 66 -6.68 2.45 -2.69
N SER A 67 -6.26 1.62 -1.74
CA SER A 67 -7.11 0.55 -1.20
C SER A 67 -8.40 1.11 -0.60
N GLY A 68 -9.50 0.40 -0.83
CA GLY A 68 -10.78 0.64 -0.17
C GLY A 68 -11.01 -0.41 0.91
N GLY A 69 -11.01 0.03 2.16
CA GLY A 69 -11.29 -0.80 3.33
C GLY A 69 -12.76 -0.75 3.74
N ASP A 70 -13.01 -0.90 5.05
CA ASP A 70 -14.33 -0.76 5.63
C ASP A 70 -14.74 0.72 5.68
N ALA A 71 -15.74 1.10 4.88
CA ALA A 71 -16.25 2.48 4.83
C ALA A 71 -16.78 2.99 6.18
N GLY A 72 -17.13 2.10 7.12
CA GLY A 72 -17.54 2.46 8.48
C GLY A 72 -16.39 2.67 9.47
N ALA A 73 -15.13 2.42 9.07
CA ALA A 73 -13.99 2.56 9.96
C ALA A 73 -13.64 4.04 10.20
N GLU A 74 -13.79 4.49 11.44
CA GLU A 74 -13.53 5.87 11.84
C GLU A 74 -12.05 6.15 12.14
N GLY A 75 -11.66 7.42 12.02
CA GLY A 75 -10.32 7.90 12.37
C GLY A 75 -9.25 7.60 11.33
N THR A 76 -8.00 7.81 11.71
CA THR A 76 -6.83 7.68 10.84
C THR A 76 -5.87 6.59 11.33
N ALA A 77 -4.99 6.16 10.42
CA ALA A 77 -3.82 5.35 10.70
C ALA A 77 -2.57 6.10 10.22
N GLN A 78 -1.50 5.97 10.98
CA GLN A 78 -0.21 6.61 10.69
C GLN A 78 0.73 5.63 10.00
N PHE A 79 1.43 6.10 8.98
CA PHE A 79 2.38 5.31 8.20
C PHE A 79 3.70 6.05 8.10
N ARG A 80 4.77 5.40 8.56
CA ARG A 80 6.12 5.94 8.44
C ARG A 80 6.73 5.49 7.13
N LEU A 81 7.22 6.45 6.35
CA LEU A 81 7.93 6.20 5.08
C LEU A 81 9.44 6.05 5.31
N GLY A 82 10.13 5.49 4.33
CA GLY A 82 11.58 5.27 4.34
C GLY A 82 12.39 6.57 4.46
N ASN A 83 11.85 7.69 3.97
CA ASN A 83 12.46 9.02 4.10
C ASN A 83 12.24 9.67 5.49
N GLY A 84 11.51 9.01 6.39
CA GLY A 84 11.21 9.49 7.74
C GLY A 84 9.93 10.33 7.86
N GLN A 85 9.27 10.64 6.75
CA GLN A 85 7.94 11.25 6.74
C GLN A 85 6.92 10.32 7.39
N VAL A 86 5.91 10.91 8.02
CA VAL A 86 4.77 10.18 8.57
C VAL A 86 3.51 10.74 7.93
N ASP A 87 2.81 9.87 7.20
CA ASP A 87 1.54 10.19 6.56
C ASP A 87 0.38 9.64 7.37
N GLU A 88 -0.77 10.30 7.26
CA GLU A 88 -2.01 9.88 7.89
C GLU A 88 -3.08 9.61 6.83
N TYR A 89 -3.68 8.43 6.89
CA TYR A 89 -4.79 8.07 6.00
C TYR A 89 -6.01 7.61 6.79
N PRO A 90 -7.24 7.85 6.30
CA PRO A 90 -8.45 7.30 6.90
C PRO A 90 -8.38 5.78 7.05
N ARG A 91 -8.86 5.25 8.18
CA ARG A 91 -8.96 3.79 8.38
C ARG A 91 -9.86 3.13 7.36
N ALA A 92 -10.83 3.85 6.82
CA ALA A 92 -11.68 3.40 5.72
C ALA A 92 -10.91 3.09 4.41
N TRP A 93 -9.65 3.53 4.29
CA TRP A 93 -8.78 3.21 3.15
C TRP A 93 -7.81 2.07 3.48
N CYS A 94 -7.74 1.68 4.75
CA CYS A 94 -6.85 0.64 5.22
C CYS A 94 -7.52 -0.74 5.08
N ILE A 95 -6.71 -1.73 4.72
CA ILE A 95 -7.10 -3.13 4.62
C ILE A 95 -6.30 -3.98 5.61
N ASP A 96 -6.74 -5.22 5.77
CA ASP A 96 -6.00 -6.22 6.55
C ASP A 96 -4.59 -6.46 5.98
N VAL A 97 -3.63 -6.69 6.86
CA VAL A 97 -2.21 -6.86 6.49
C VAL A 97 -2.01 -8.10 5.63
N ASP A 98 -2.68 -9.22 5.94
CA ASP A 98 -2.52 -10.47 5.17
C ASP A 98 -3.18 -10.32 3.80
N LEU A 99 -4.33 -9.64 3.73
CA LEU A 99 -4.99 -9.30 2.47
C LEU A 99 -4.09 -8.40 1.60
N CYS A 100 -3.44 -7.41 2.21
CA CYS A 100 -2.50 -6.52 1.55
C CYS A 100 -1.31 -7.31 0.97
N CYS A 101 -0.71 -8.21 1.74
CA CYS A 101 0.40 -9.06 1.28
C CYS A 101 -0.01 -9.92 0.07
N LYS A 102 -1.23 -10.50 0.09
CA LYS A 102 -1.76 -11.27 -1.05
C LYS A 102 -1.92 -10.42 -2.31
N ALA A 103 -2.41 -9.19 -2.18
CA ALA A 103 -2.54 -8.27 -3.30
C ALA A 103 -1.17 -7.85 -3.87
N VAL A 104 -0.16 -7.63 -3.02
CA VAL A 104 1.23 -7.39 -3.46
C VAL A 104 1.77 -8.58 -4.24
N ALA A 105 1.59 -9.80 -3.74
CA ALA A 105 2.00 -11.01 -4.44
C ALA A 105 1.29 -11.16 -5.80
N GLN A 106 -0.01 -10.85 -5.87
CA GLN A 106 -0.77 -10.87 -7.13
C GLN A 106 -0.22 -9.88 -8.16
N PHE A 107 0.06 -8.64 -7.75
CA PHE A 107 0.66 -7.63 -8.64
C PHE A 107 1.99 -8.11 -9.23
N PHE A 108 2.85 -8.69 -8.39
CA PHE A 108 4.15 -9.21 -8.83
C PHE A 108 4.01 -10.36 -9.83
N VAL A 109 3.16 -11.36 -9.52
CA VAL A 109 2.96 -12.54 -10.38
C VAL A 109 2.31 -12.18 -11.72
N ASN A 110 1.41 -11.19 -11.73
CA ASN A 110 0.65 -10.80 -12.92
C ASN A 110 1.32 -9.67 -13.72
N GLY A 111 2.64 -9.46 -13.59
CA GLY A 111 3.33 -8.50 -14.45
C GLY A 111 2.98 -7.03 -14.16
N GLY A 112 2.44 -6.72 -12.98
CA GLY A 112 2.05 -5.37 -12.59
C GLY A 112 0.58 -5.01 -12.87
N GLU A 113 -0.25 -5.98 -13.24
CA GLU A 113 -1.70 -5.76 -13.30
C GLU A 113 -2.25 -5.37 -11.92
N ARG A 114 -3.21 -4.44 -11.90
CA ARG A 114 -3.84 -3.99 -10.66
C ARG A 114 -4.55 -5.17 -9.98
N PRO A 115 -4.21 -5.51 -8.72
CA PRO A 115 -4.84 -6.60 -7.99
C PRO A 115 -6.37 -6.49 -7.95
N ASP A 116 -7.10 -7.56 -8.22
CA ASP A 116 -8.57 -7.60 -8.18
C ASP A 116 -9.11 -8.12 -6.83
N LEU A 117 -8.22 -8.59 -5.96
CA LEU A 117 -8.55 -9.14 -4.63
C LEU A 117 -9.12 -8.11 -3.65
N ILE A 118 -8.92 -6.82 -3.92
CA ILE A 118 -9.34 -5.72 -3.04
C ILE A 118 -10.17 -4.68 -3.80
N ALA A 119 -10.96 -3.93 -3.03
CA ALA A 119 -11.58 -2.72 -3.56
C ALA A 119 -10.51 -1.63 -3.73
N TRP A 120 -10.69 -0.83 -4.77
CA TRP A 120 -9.87 0.35 -5.04
C TRP A 120 -10.76 1.57 -5.13
N ARG A 121 -10.25 2.69 -4.65
CA ARG A 121 -10.83 4.01 -4.86
C ARG A 121 -9.81 4.89 -5.58
N ARG A 122 -10.29 5.82 -6.40
CA ARG A 122 -9.41 6.84 -6.97
C ARG A 122 -8.93 7.72 -5.83
N ASP A 123 -7.65 8.07 -5.82
CA ASP A 123 -7.17 9.12 -4.93
C ASP A 123 -7.65 10.45 -5.51
N ASP A 124 -8.65 11.06 -4.86
CA ASP A 124 -9.19 12.36 -5.24
C ASP A 124 -8.52 13.51 -4.47
N GLY A 125 -7.49 13.22 -3.66
CA GLY A 125 -6.73 14.21 -2.90
C GLY A 125 -7.51 14.87 -1.76
N ASP A 126 -8.75 14.46 -1.50
CA ASP A 126 -9.57 15.00 -0.42
C ASP A 126 -9.43 14.14 0.85
N THR A 127 -8.43 14.46 1.66
CA THR A 127 -8.27 13.91 3.01
C THR A 127 -9.03 14.70 4.06
N SER A 128 -9.98 15.58 3.69
CA SER A 128 -10.76 16.35 4.67
C SER A 128 -11.73 15.43 5.41
N VAL A 129 -11.29 14.95 6.58
CA VAL A 129 -12.21 14.61 7.65
C VAL A 129 -12.92 15.90 8.05
N ASP A 130 -14.15 16.06 7.57
CA ASP A 130 -15.03 17.16 7.91
C ASP A 130 -15.34 17.11 9.42
N ALA A 131 -14.47 17.74 10.22
CA ALA A 131 -14.59 17.87 11.67
C ALA A 131 -15.64 18.93 12.03
N SER A 132 -16.84 18.84 11.45
CA SER A 132 -17.90 19.81 11.68
C SER A 132 -19.28 19.15 11.85
N ARG A 133 -19.43 18.37 12.93
CA ARG A 133 -20.75 18.17 13.56
C ARG A 133 -20.66 17.62 14.99
N ALA A 134 -20.46 18.52 15.95
CA ALA A 134 -20.93 18.34 17.31
C ALA A 134 -21.46 19.67 17.84
N ALA A 135 -22.79 19.71 17.93
CA ALA A 135 -23.70 20.58 18.71
C ALA A 135 -23.34 22.05 18.92
#